data_AF-H4F928-F1
#
_entry.id   AF-H4F928-F1
#
_cell.length_a   1.000
_cell.length_b   1.000
_cell.length_c   1.000
_cell.angle_alpha   90.00
_cell.angle_beta   90.00
_cell.angle_gamma   90.00
#
_symmetry.space_group_name_H-M   'P 1'
#
loop_
_entity.id
_entity.type
_entity.pdbx_description
1 polymer ?
#
loop_
_entity_poly.entity_id
_entity_poly.type
_entity_poly.pdbx_seq_one_letter_code
_entity_poly.pdbx_strand_id
1 'polypeptide(L)'
;MRLDFIRDAANAVFIGPNGVGKSTLARNIAHHAVMNGYTALFTSAGQLLGEIAAIDSASALRRRLAHYTAPALLVIDEVGYLSYTNRHADLLFE
;
A
#
# COMPACT_ATOMS: atom_id res chain seq x y z
N MET A 1 5.66 17.63 10.43
CA MET A 1 4.69 16.57 10.77
C MET A 1 5.50 15.42 11.38
N ARG A 2 5.20 14.96 12.59
CA ARG A 2 5.94 13.83 13.18
C ARG A 2 5.46 12.53 12.54
N LEU A 3 6.38 11.61 12.25
CA LEU A 3 6.12 10.31 11.63
C LEU A 3 6.08 9.19 12.68
N ASP A 4 5.57 9.51 13.87
CA ASP A 4 5.60 8.61 15.03
C ASP A 4 4.85 7.30 14.74
N PHE A 5 3.79 7.36 13.92
CA PHE A 5 3.03 6.18 13.47
C PHE A 5 3.90 5.10 12.79
N ILE A 6 4.99 5.49 12.10
CA ILE A 6 5.92 4.53 11.49
C ILE A 6 6.70 3.78 12.58
N ARG A 7 7.09 4.47 13.65
CA ARG A 7 7.81 3.86 14.79
C ARG A 7 6.88 3.00 15.63
N ASP A 8 5.64 3.41 15.77
CA ASP A 8 4.61 2.73 16.53
C ASP A 8 3.97 1.57 15.76
N ALA A 9 4.41 1.31 14.51
CA ALA A 9 3.85 0.33 13.58
C ALA A 9 2.31 0.47 13.41
N ALA A 10 1.82 1.71 13.44
CA ALA A 10 0.41 2.04 13.30
C ALA A 10 0.04 2.27 11.82
N ASN A 11 -1.18 1.89 11.45
CA ASN A 11 -1.70 2.14 10.11
C ASN A 11 -2.46 3.47 10.06
N ALA A 12 -2.25 4.26 9.00
CA ALA A 12 -3.01 5.46 8.72
C ALA A 12 -3.94 5.24 7.53
N VAL A 13 -5.23 5.53 7.69
CA VAL A 13 -6.25 5.31 6.65
C VAL A 13 -6.96 6.62 6.32
N PHE A 14 -6.92 7.02 5.05
CA PHE A 14 -7.67 8.18 4.55
C PHE A 14 -9.00 7.73 3.96
N ILE A 15 -10.11 8.14 4.59
CA ILE A 15 -11.47 7.84 4.14
C ILE A 15 -12.14 9.15 3.72
N GLY A 16 -12.75 9.16 2.54
CA GLY A 16 -13.51 10.32 2.06
C GLY A 16 -13.86 10.25 0.57
N PRO A 17 -14.67 11.19 0.07
CA PRO A 17 -15.09 11.25 -1.33
C PRO A 17 -13.92 11.35 -2.32
N ASN A 18 -14.18 11.05 -3.59
CA ASN A 18 -13.19 11.24 -4.65
C ASN A 18 -12.85 12.73 -4.84
N GLY A 19 -11.60 13.04 -5.16
CA GLY A 19 -11.14 14.41 -5.39
C GLY A 19 -10.76 15.23 -4.16
N VAL A 20 -10.90 14.71 -2.93
CA VAL A 20 -10.56 15.46 -1.69
C VAL A 20 -9.07 15.46 -1.32
N GLY A 21 -8.18 15.01 -2.22
CA GLY A 21 -6.73 15.04 -2.03
C GLY A 21 -6.12 13.91 -1.20
N LYS A 22 -6.84 12.80 -0.96
CA LYS A 22 -6.33 11.63 -0.20
C LYS A 22 -5.00 11.10 -0.72
N SER A 23 -4.92 10.85 -2.03
CA SER A 23 -3.70 10.38 -2.70
C SER A 23 -2.56 11.39 -2.60
N THR A 24 -2.86 12.69 -2.71
CA THR A 24 -1.88 13.77 -2.53
C THR A 24 -1.31 13.76 -1.11
N LEU A 25 -2.15 13.64 -0.10
CA LEU A 25 -1.72 13.54 1.29
C LEU A 25 -0.84 12.30 1.52
N ALA A 26 -1.25 11.14 1.01
CA ALA A 26 -0.50 9.90 1.13
C ALA A 26 0.90 9.99 0.48
N ARG A 27 0.98 10.58 -0.73
CA ARG A 27 2.26 10.84 -1.43
C ARG A 27 3.15 11.81 -0.66
N ASN A 28 2.57 12.87 -0.10
CA ASN A 28 3.33 13.84 0.71
C ASN A 28 3.88 13.22 2.00
N ILE A 29 3.14 12.30 2.63
CA ILE A 29 3.62 11.54 3.79
C ILE A 29 4.77 10.62 3.38
N ALA A 30 4.64 9.88 2.28
CA ALA A 30 5.70 9.03 1.77
C ALA A 30 6.97 9.83 1.43
N HIS A 31 6.80 10.97 0.75
CA HIS A 31 7.89 11.89 0.45
C HIS A 31 8.57 12.38 1.74
N HIS A 32 7.78 12.83 2.73
CA HIS A 32 8.32 13.27 4.00
C HIS A 32 9.04 12.13 4.76
N ALA A 33 8.56 10.88 4.66
CA ALA A 33 9.22 9.72 5.24
C ALA A 33 10.60 9.47 4.61
N VAL A 34 10.70 9.53 3.28
CA VAL A 34 11.98 9.43 2.56
C VAL A 34 12.94 10.55 2.97
N MET A 35 12.45 11.79 3.06
CA MET A 35 13.24 12.93 3.52
C MET A 35 13.75 12.78 4.96
N ASN A 36 13.14 11.91 5.77
CA ASN A 36 13.57 11.59 7.14
C ASN A 36 14.35 10.26 7.23
N GLY A 37 14.80 9.70 6.10
CA GLY A 37 15.64 8.51 6.05
C GLY A 37 14.90 7.17 6.11
N TYR A 38 13.56 7.16 6.03
CA TYR A 38 12.79 5.92 5.93
C TYR A 38 12.69 5.44 4.48
N THR A 39 12.68 4.14 4.28
CA THR A 39 12.30 3.56 2.98
C THR A 39 10.78 3.61 2.82
N ALA A 40 10.30 3.98 1.63
CA ALA A 40 8.88 4.01 1.33
C ALA A 40 8.60 3.39 -0.05
N LEU A 41 7.47 2.70 -0.17
CA LEU A 41 6.96 2.15 -1.43
C LEU A 41 5.52 2.63 -1.63
N PHE A 42 5.23 3.11 -2.84
CA PHE A 42 3.89 3.52 -3.24
C PHE A 42 3.39 2.58 -4.33
N THR A 43 2.19 2.04 -4.18
CA THR A 43 1.52 1.21 -5.18
C THR A 43 0.00 1.44 -5.13
N SER A 44 -0.70 1.12 -6.21
CA SER A 44 -2.17 1.00 -6.14
C SER A 44 -2.55 -0.38 -5.64
N ALA A 45 -3.71 -0.48 -5.00
CA ALA A 45 -4.22 -1.76 -4.54
C ALA A 45 -4.45 -2.74 -5.71
N GLY A 46 -4.90 -2.22 -6.87
CA GLY A 46 -5.08 -3.01 -8.09
C GLY A 46 -3.76 -3.56 -8.65
N GLN A 47 -2.70 -2.75 -8.67
CA GLN A 47 -1.38 -3.22 -9.12
C GLN A 47 -0.82 -4.28 -8.16
N LEU A 48 -0.87 -4.02 -6.85
CA LEU A 48 -0.37 -4.96 -5.84
C LEU A 48 -1.06 -6.31 -5.97
N LEU A 49 -2.40 -6.31 -6.04
CA LEU A 49 -3.17 -7.55 -6.13
C LEU A 49 -3.02 -8.25 -7.47
N GLY A 50 -2.98 -7.50 -8.57
CA GLY A 50 -2.77 -8.07 -9.90
C GLY A 50 -1.42 -8.79 -10.01
N GLU A 51 -0.37 -8.21 -9.41
CA GLU A 51 0.93 -8.86 -9.38
C GLU A 51 0.97 -10.08 -8.47
N ILE A 52 0.31 -10.05 -7.30
CA ILE A 52 0.22 -11.20 -6.40
C ILE A 52 -0.58 -12.34 -7.07
N ALA A 53 -1.70 -12.01 -7.71
CA ALA A 53 -2.58 -12.96 -8.39
C ALA A 53 -1.92 -13.64 -9.59
N ALA A 54 -0.97 -12.98 -10.26
CA ALA A 54 -0.26 -13.52 -11.41
C ALA A 54 0.89 -14.48 -11.04
N ILE A 55 1.12 -14.75 -9.75
CA ILE A 55 2.24 -15.59 -9.29
C ILE A 55 1.76 -17.00 -8.97
N ASP A 56 2.23 -17.98 -9.75
CA ASP A 56 1.84 -19.38 -9.58
C ASP A 56 2.73 -20.18 -8.60
N SER A 57 3.91 -19.67 -8.23
CA SER A 57 4.84 -20.41 -7.36
C SER A 57 4.96 -19.81 -5.97
N ALA A 58 4.93 -20.67 -4.95
CA ALA A 58 5.06 -20.24 -3.55
C ALA A 58 6.38 -19.51 -3.24
N SER A 59 7.48 -19.86 -3.95
CA SER A 59 8.77 -19.18 -3.77
C SER A 59 8.77 -17.77 -4.37
N ALA A 60 8.15 -17.57 -5.54
CA ALA A 60 7.98 -16.25 -6.13
C ALA A 60 7.02 -15.39 -5.30
N LEU A 61 5.94 -15.99 -4.77
CA LEU A 61 4.97 -15.28 -3.93
C LEU A 61 5.65 -14.74 -2.67
N ARG A 62 6.41 -15.58 -1.96
CA ARG A 62 7.18 -15.16 -0.79
C ARG A 62 8.15 -14.02 -1.12
N ARG A 63 8.82 -14.06 -2.27
CA ARG A 63 9.72 -13.00 -2.72
C ARG A 63 8.98 -11.69 -2.99
N ARG A 64 7.79 -11.76 -3.61
CA ARG A 64 6.97 -10.58 -3.89
C ARG A 64 6.41 -9.96 -2.61
N LEU A 65 5.91 -10.79 -1.68
CA LEU A 65 5.48 -10.32 -0.37
C LEU A 65 6.63 -9.65 0.40
N ALA A 66 7.82 -10.26 0.41
CA ALA A 66 9.00 -9.66 1.03
C ALA A 66 9.37 -8.29 0.44
N HIS A 67 9.14 -8.07 -0.86
CA HIS A 67 9.34 -6.75 -1.46
C HIS A 67 8.34 -5.71 -0.93
N TYR A 68 7.07 -6.11 -0.74
CA TYR A 68 6.03 -5.21 -0.23
C TYR A 68 6.17 -4.93 1.28
N THR A 69 6.75 -5.86 2.05
CA THR A 69 6.91 -5.70 3.50
C THR A 69 8.29 -5.17 3.93
N ALA A 70 9.29 -5.13 3.04
CA ALA A 70 10.61 -4.61 3.35
C ALA A 70 10.68 -3.09 3.63
N PRO A 71 9.91 -2.21 2.97
CA PRO A 71 9.93 -0.78 3.24
C PRO A 71 9.37 -0.44 4.63
N ALA A 72 9.92 0.60 5.27
CA ALA A 72 9.37 1.10 6.54
C ALA A 72 7.97 1.69 6.39
N LEU A 73 7.60 2.14 5.19
CA LEU A 73 6.26 2.62 4.87
C LEU A 73 5.78 2.06 3.52
N LEU A 74 4.72 1.27 3.55
CA LEU A 74 3.98 0.87 2.35
C LEU A 74 2.73 1.75 2.22
N VAL A 75 2.61 2.47 1.11
CA VAL A 75 1.41 3.23 0.76
C VAL A 75 0.65 2.49 -0.33
N ILE A 76 -0.60 2.15 0.00
CA ILE A 76 -1.55 1.49 -0.91
C ILE A 76 -2.65 2.49 -1.23
N ASP A 77 -2.69 2.97 -2.48
CA ASP A 77 -3.72 3.89 -2.96
C ASP A 77 -4.88 3.12 -3.62
N GLU A 78 -6.02 3.81 -3.80
CA GLU A 78 -7.15 3.31 -4.58
C GLU A 78 -7.80 2.00 -4.07
N VAL A 79 -7.65 1.69 -2.77
CA VAL A 79 -8.20 0.47 -2.14
C VAL A 79 -9.71 0.30 -2.39
N GLY A 80 -10.47 1.40 -2.46
CA GLY A 80 -11.92 1.37 -2.70
C GLY A 80 -12.34 0.92 -4.10
N TYR A 81 -11.42 0.87 -5.08
CA TYR A 81 -11.75 0.40 -6.44
C TYR A 81 -11.77 -1.12 -6.57
N LEU A 82 -11.24 -1.85 -5.58
CA LEU A 82 -11.20 -3.31 -5.60
C LEU A 82 -12.58 -3.95 -5.47
N SER A 83 -13.53 -3.28 -4.80
CA SER A 83 -14.92 -3.72 -4.70
C SER A 83 -15.68 -3.70 -6.03
N TYR A 84 -15.16 -3.02 -7.06
CA TYR A 84 -15.78 -2.97 -8.39
C TYR A 84 -15.28 -4.08 -9.34
N THR A 85 -14.22 -4.79 -8.96
CA THR A 85 -13.64 -5.87 -9.77
C THR A 85 -13.79 -7.19 -9.00
N ASN A 86 -14.95 -7.85 -9.14
CA ASN A 86 -15.39 -9.10 -8.49
C ASN A 86 -14.46 -10.34 -8.63
N ARG A 87 -13.17 -10.17 -8.96
CA ARG A 87 -12.15 -11.22 -8.97
C ARG A 87 -10.95 -10.96 -8.04
N HIS A 88 -10.78 -9.75 -7.50
CA HIS A 88 -9.59 -9.39 -6.69
C HIS A 88 -9.92 -9.10 -5.22
N ALA A 89 -11.20 -8.99 -4.85
CA ALA A 89 -11.60 -8.76 -3.46
C ALA A 89 -11.27 -9.97 -2.55
N ASP A 90 -11.28 -11.19 -3.08
CA ASP A 90 -11.06 -12.40 -2.30
C ASP A 90 -9.63 -12.52 -1.76
N LEU A 91 -8.63 -11.97 -2.46
CA LEU A 91 -7.21 -12.04 -2.07
C LEU A 91 -6.83 -11.11 -0.88
N LEU A 92 -7.72 -10.22 -0.45
CA LEU A 92 -7.49 -9.31 0.68
C LEU A 92 -8.04 -9.83 2.01
N PHE A 93 -8.88 -10.87 1.96
CA PHE A 93 -9.60 -11.40 3.13
C PHE A 93 -9.28 -12.87 3.43
N GLU A 94 -8.34 -13.49 2.71
CA GLU A 94 -7.78 -14.83 3.01
C GLU A 94 -6.47 -14.75 3.80
#